data_AF-A0A4Y8RDV6-F1
#
_entry.id   AF-A0A4Y8RDV6-F1
#
_cell.length_a   1.000
_cell.length_b   1.000
_cell.length_c   1.000
_cell.angle_alpha   90.00
_cell.angle_beta   90.00
_cell.angle_gamma   90.00
#
_symmetry.space_group_name_H-M   'P 1'
#
loop_
_entity.id
_entity.type
_entity.pdbx_description
1 polymer ?
#
loop_
_entity_poly.entity_id
_entity_poly.type
_entity_poly.pdbx_seq_one_letter_code
_entity_poly.pdbx_strand_id
1 'polypeptide(L)'
;MGEIGRITKTVSVDELPEDMRERFVPGTPVSVTFEGEMYPSAAAHDAKETPNLSVEEIERRKASLHRFWGVGADLGTTTEEAVARIRALRDEWD
;
A
#
# COMPACT_ATOMS: atom_id res chain seq x y z
N MET A 1 -21.27 -8.28 4.97
CA MET A 1 -21.57 -7.16 5.89
C MET A 1 -20.24 -6.52 6.21
N GLY A 2 -19.99 -5.29 5.78
CA GLY A 2 -18.74 -4.58 6.09
C GLY A 2 -18.71 -4.21 7.57
N GLU A 3 -17.53 -4.26 8.19
CA GLU A 3 -17.37 -3.78 9.56
C GLU A 3 -17.40 -2.24 9.55
N ILE A 4 -18.22 -1.62 10.40
CA ILE A 4 -18.21 -0.16 10.57
C ILE A 4 -17.03 0.16 11.47
N GLY A 5 -16.00 0.79 10.90
CA GLY A 5 -14.85 1.26 11.65
C GLY A 5 -15.03 2.71 12.09
N ARG A 6 -14.54 3.04 13.28
CA ARG A 6 -14.52 4.40 13.83
C ARG A 6 -13.08 4.89 13.93
N ILE A 7 -12.72 5.90 13.14
CA ILE A 7 -11.41 6.58 13.24
C ILE A 7 -11.63 7.95 13.89
N THR A 8 -10.91 8.24 14.97
CA THR A 8 -10.92 9.57 15.60
C THR A 8 -9.58 10.25 15.36
N LYS A 9 -9.58 11.41 14.72
CA LYS A 9 -8.39 12.22 14.44
C LYS A 9 -8.57 13.61 15.05
N THR A 10 -7.57 14.06 15.78
CA THR A 10 -7.50 15.45 16.26
C THR A 10 -6.92 16.33 15.17
N VAL A 11 -7.63 17.38 14.77
CA VAL A 11 -7.23 18.35 13.75
C VAL A 11 -7.41 19.78 14.28
N SER A 12 -6.68 20.74 13.72
CA SER A 12 -6.95 22.16 14.02
C SER A 12 -8.24 22.62 13.35
N VAL A 13 -8.93 23.60 13.94
CA VAL A 13 -10.09 24.27 13.31
C VAL A 13 -9.76 24.79 11.92
N ASP A 14 -8.52 25.22 11.68
CA ASP A 14 -8.06 25.72 10.38
C ASP A 14 -8.00 24.65 9.28
N GLU A 15 -8.13 23.37 9.62
CA GLU A 15 -8.21 22.26 8.67
C GLU A 15 -9.66 21.82 8.40
N LEU A 16 -10.63 22.35 9.14
CA LEU A 16 -12.04 22.02 8.94
C LEU A 16 -12.61 22.70 7.69
N PRO A 17 -13.67 22.17 7.08
CA PRO A 17 -14.47 22.87 6.08
C PRO A 17 -15.01 24.23 6.57
N GLU A 18 -15.14 25.21 5.67
CA GLU A 18 -15.51 26.60 6.02
C GLU A 18 -16.84 26.70 6.78
N ASP A 19 -17.82 25.88 6.41
CA ASP A 19 -19.14 25.78 7.04
C ASP A 19 -19.10 25.33 8.51
N MET A 20 -18.05 24.61 8.91
CA MET A 20 -17.85 24.15 10.28
C MET A 20 -16.94 25.07 11.10
N ARG A 21 -16.04 25.83 10.46
CA ARG A 21 -15.11 26.75 11.15
C ARG A 21 -15.81 27.82 11.97
N GLU A 22 -16.93 28.34 11.47
CA GLU A 22 -17.65 29.46 12.13
C GLU A 22 -18.13 29.13 13.55
N ARG A 23 -18.25 27.84 13.90
CA ARG A 23 -18.70 27.39 15.22
C ARG A 23 -17.58 27.24 16.24
N PHE A 24 -16.32 27.37 15.82
CA PHE A 24 -15.16 27.14 16.68
C PHE A 24 -14.21 28.34 16.67
N VAL A 25 -13.52 28.52 17.79
CA VAL A 25 -12.47 29.54 17.89
C VAL A 25 -11.25 29.06 17.09
N PRO A 26 -10.68 29.89 16.18
CA PRO A 26 -9.48 29.54 15.43
C PRO A 26 -8.35 29.06 16.34
N GLY A 27 -7.61 28.03 15.93
CA GLY A 27 -6.53 27.43 16.71
C GLY A 27 -6.95 26.46 17.83
N THR A 28 -8.25 26.22 18.03
CA THR A 28 -8.70 25.18 18.98
C THR A 28 -8.51 23.78 18.37
N PRO A 29 -7.98 22.79 19.10
CA PRO A 29 -7.97 21.41 18.61
C PRO A 29 -9.39 20.82 18.64
N VAL A 30 -9.83 20.23 17.53
CA VAL A 30 -11.14 19.57 17.38
C VAL A 30 -10.93 18.10 17.05
N SER A 31 -11.69 17.22 17.71
CA SER A 31 -11.70 15.78 17.43
C SER A 31 -12.73 15.47 16.35
N VAL A 32 -12.28 15.07 15.17
CA VAL A 32 -13.16 14.62 14.08
C VAL A 32 -13.22 13.10 14.11
N THR A 33 -14.43 12.57 14.25
CA THR A 33 -14.70 11.13 14.16
C THR A 33 -15.30 10.80 12.80
N PHE A 34 -14.62 9.92 12.06
CA PHE A 34 -15.12 9.34 10.82
C PHE A 34 -15.67 7.95 11.13
N GLU A 35 -16.95 7.73 10.80
CA GLU A 35 -17.62 6.43 10.87
C GLU A 35 -17.90 5.98 9.44
N GLY A 36 -17.33 4.85 9.04
CA GLY A 36 -17.46 4.36 7.67
C GLY A 36 -17.29 2.85 7.58
N GLU A 37 -17.88 2.25 6.56
CA GLU A 37 -17.68 0.83 6.25
C GLU A 37 -16.21 0.61 5.87
N MET A 38 -15.46 -0.06 6.75
CA MET A 38 -14.09 -0.45 6.47
C MET A 38 -14.12 -1.66 5.53
N TYR A 39 -13.68 -1.45 4.30
CA TYR A 39 -13.29 -2.56 3.46
C TYR A 39 -12.00 -3.15 4.06
N PRO A 40 -11.92 -4.48 4.29
CA PRO A 40 -10.73 -5.10 4.89
C PRO A 40 -9.45 -4.87 4.07
N SER A 41 -9.57 -4.46 2.80
CA SER A 41 -8.41 -4.09 1.99
C SER A 41 -7.82 -2.71 2.30
N ALA A 42 -8.59 -1.78 2.88
CA ALA A 42 -8.08 -0.46 3.27
C ALA A 42 -7.25 -0.53 4.55
N ALA A 43 -7.68 -1.33 5.54
CA ALA A 43 -6.93 -1.57 6.77
C ALA A 43 -5.58 -2.27 6.52
N ALA A 44 -5.47 -3.08 5.46
CA ALA A 44 -4.24 -3.76 5.10
C ALA A 44 -3.20 -2.86 4.37
N HIS A 45 -3.63 -1.73 3.80
CA HIS A 45 -2.72 -0.81 3.10
C HIS A 45 -2.05 0.19 4.05
N ASP A 46 -2.74 0.63 5.11
CA ASP A 46 -2.16 1.54 6.11
C ASP A 46 -1.36 0.81 7.21
N ALA A 47 -1.59 -0.50 7.40
CA ALA A 47 -0.81 -1.34 8.30
C ALA A 47 0.45 -1.96 7.66
N LYS A 48 0.82 -1.55 6.44
CA LYS A 48 2.19 -1.75 5.99
C LYS A 48 3.04 -0.71 6.70
N GLU A 49 3.50 -1.06 7.90
CA GLU A 49 4.82 -0.64 8.38
C GLU A 49 5.71 -0.56 7.15
N THR A 50 6.08 0.65 6.73
CA THR A 50 7.23 0.80 5.85
C THR A 50 8.33 0.07 6.60
N PRO A 51 8.84 -1.07 6.10
CA PRO A 51 9.82 -1.81 6.84
C PRO A 51 10.96 -0.80 7.07
N ASN A 52 11.31 -0.58 8.33
CA ASN A 52 12.45 0.26 8.73
C ASN A 52 13.72 -0.48 8.27
N LEU A 53 13.94 -0.52 6.97
CA LEU A 53 15.10 -1.11 6.34
C LEU A 53 16.21 -0.08 6.46
N SER A 54 17.35 -0.50 7.00
CA SER A 54 18.55 0.31 6.93
C SER A 54 18.92 0.58 5.45
N VAL A 55 19.67 1.64 5.20
CA VAL A 55 20.16 1.98 3.85
C VAL A 55 20.91 0.79 3.24
N GLU A 56 21.70 0.08 4.05
CA GLU A 56 22.44 -1.13 3.66
C GLU A 56 21.52 -2.29 3.24
N GLU A 57 20.40 -2.47 3.93
CA GLU A 57 19.40 -3.51 3.63
C GLU A 57 18.68 -3.22 2.29
N ILE A 58 18.42 -1.95 2.01
CA ILE A 58 17.85 -1.49 0.73
C ILE A 58 18.85 -1.72 -0.40
N GLU A 59 20.13 -1.39 -0.21
CA GLU A 59 21.17 -1.62 -1.21
C GLU A 59 21.37 -3.12 -1.48
N ARG A 60 21.38 -3.95 -0.44
CA ARG A 60 21.48 -5.41 -0.58
C ARG A 60 20.30 -5.99 -1.36
N ARG A 61 19.07 -5.52 -1.08
CA ARG A 61 17.87 -5.93 -1.82
C ARG A 61 17.87 -5.45 -3.27
N LYS A 62 18.31 -4.22 -3.54
CA LYS A 62 18.47 -3.73 -4.91
C LYS A 62 19.48 -4.58 -5.67
N ALA A 63 20.64 -4.86 -5.07
CA ALA A 63 21.67 -5.69 -5.68
C ALA A 63 21.20 -7.12 -5.97
N SER A 64 20.41 -7.73 -5.09
CA SER A 64 19.83 -9.06 -5.36
C SER A 64 18.82 -9.03 -6.49
N LEU A 65 17.92 -8.03 -6.52
CA LEU A 65 16.95 -7.86 -7.60
C LEU A 65 17.61 -7.63 -8.96
N HIS A 66 18.69 -6.85 -9.02
CA HIS A 66 19.47 -6.67 -10.25
C HIS A 66 20.08 -7.98 -10.77
N ARG A 67 20.51 -8.89 -9.88
CA ARG A 67 20.97 -10.24 -10.29
C ARG A 67 19.83 -11.04 -10.92
N PHE A 68 18.63 -10.99 -10.36
CA PHE A 68 17.48 -11.71 -10.90
C PHE A 68 16.93 -11.12 -12.21
N TRP A 69 16.95 -9.80 -12.36
CA TRP A 69 16.59 -9.14 -13.62
C TRP A 69 17.57 -9.46 -14.75
N GLY A 70 18.86 -9.59 -14.43
CA GLY A 70 19.87 -10.11 -15.37
C GLY A 70 19.56 -11.54 -15.83
N VAL A 71 19.21 -12.43 -14.90
CA VAL A 71 18.85 -13.83 -15.21
C VAL A 71 17.64 -13.93 -16.15
N GLY A 72 16.65 -13.05 -16.02
CA GLY A 72 15.50 -12.98 -16.93
C GLY A 72 15.84 -12.45 -18.33
N ALA A 73 16.83 -11.55 -18.43
CA ALA A 73 17.34 -11.03 -19.70
C ALA A 73 18.35 -11.97 -20.39
N ASP A 74 19.16 -12.70 -19.61
CA ASP A 74 20.21 -13.61 -20.10
C ASP A 74 19.66 -14.90 -20.72
N LEU A 75 18.43 -15.30 -20.37
CA LEU A 75 17.83 -16.52 -20.91
C LEU A 75 17.34 -16.40 -22.36
N GLY A 76 17.47 -15.21 -22.98
CA GLY A 76 17.10 -14.98 -24.39
C GLY A 76 15.63 -15.27 -24.70
N THR A 77 14.81 -15.49 -23.66
CA THR A 77 13.42 -15.88 -23.78
C THR A 77 12.56 -14.69 -24.13
N THR A 78 11.83 -14.81 -25.23
CA THR A 78 10.79 -13.85 -25.55
C THR A 78 9.63 -13.99 -24.56
N THR A 79 8.82 -12.94 -24.43
CA THR A 79 7.61 -12.97 -23.60
C THR A 79 6.68 -14.12 -23.99
N GLU A 80 6.56 -14.42 -25.28
CA GLU A 80 5.74 -15.51 -25.80
C GLU A 80 6.25 -16.88 -25.34
N GLU A 81 7.56 -17.09 -25.38
CA GLU A 81 8.19 -18.33 -24.95
C GLU A 81 8.03 -18.55 -23.43
N ALA A 82 8.18 -17.48 -22.63
CA ALA A 82 7.94 -17.53 -21.20
C ALA A 82 6.48 -17.93 -20.89
N VAL A 83 5.51 -17.33 -21.59
CA VAL A 83 4.09 -17.66 -21.44
C VAL A 83 3.80 -19.11 -21.86
N ALA A 84 4.40 -19.58 -22.95
CA ALA A 84 4.24 -20.96 -23.41
C ALA A 84 4.75 -21.98 -22.37
N ARG A 85 5.93 -21.73 -21.77
CA ARG A 85 6.48 -22.60 -20.71
C ARG A 85 5.59 -22.61 -19.47
N ILE A 86 5.08 -21.45 -19.05
CA ILE A 86 4.18 -21.36 -17.89
C ILE A 86 2.90 -22.16 -18.15
N ARG A 87 2.32 -22.07 -19.36
CA ARG A 87 1.14 -22.85 -19.73
C ARG A 87 1.41 -24.35 -19.76
N ALA A 88 2.53 -24.77 -20.35
CA ALA A 88 2.93 -26.18 -20.35
C ALA A 88 3.09 -26.74 -18.93
N LEU A 89 3.70 -25.98 -18.02
CA LEU A 89 3.83 -26.36 -16.62
C LEU A 89 2.47 -26.44 -15.92
N ARG A 90 1.54 -25.52 -16.21
CA ARG A 90 0.18 -25.59 -15.65
C ARG A 90 -0.55 -26.83 -16.15
N ASP A 91 -0.51 -27.09 -17.45
CA ASP A 91 -1.24 -28.20 -18.07
C ASP A 91 -0.66 -29.59 -17.69
N GLU A 92 0.57 -29.67 -17.17
CA GLU A 92 1.13 -30.89 -16.56
C GLU A 92 0.60 -31.15 -15.14
N TRP A 93 0.10 -30.11 -14.47
CA TRP A 93 -0.38 -30.18 -13.09
C TRP A 93 -1.91 -30.28 -12.97
N ASP A 94 -2.65 -30.02 -14.06
CA ASP A 94 -4.09 -30.21 -14.21
C ASP A 94 -4.43 -31.63 -14.72
#